data_AF-A0AAN6XZI2-F1
#
_entry.id   AF-A0AAN6XZI2-F1
#
_cell.length_a   1.000
_cell.length_b   1.000
_cell.length_c   1.000
_cell.angle_alpha   90.00
_cell.angle_beta   90.00
_cell.angle_gamma   90.00
#
_symmetry.space_group_name_H-M   'P 1'
#
loop_
_entity.id
_entity.type
_entity.pdbx_description
1 polymer ?
#
loop_
_entity_poly.entity_id
_entity_poly.type
_entity_poly.pdbx_seq_one_letter_code
_entity_poly.pdbx_strand_id
1 'polypeptide(L)'
;WWWESDHRLTFNGDWLVACREHIPSSVREFYIELESLERKKEQVNLIAQQMAEKWYFVREDGVALFPDFSGKSVKIDRWSGSSTWQNHTWTRDESAPGRIDYYIATVVFRPHWVVERNGGTMNPETVEAAKGD
;
A
#
# COMPACT_ATOMS: atom_id res chain seq x y z
N TRP A 1 -6.04 -13.32 -16.11
CA TRP A 1 -5.50 -11.95 -16.02
C TRP A 1 -5.57 -11.38 -17.43
N TRP A 2 -6.51 -10.47 -17.70
CA TRP A 2 -6.75 -9.88 -19.02
C TRP A 2 -6.38 -8.40 -18.94
N TRP A 3 -5.09 -8.11 -19.09
CA TRP A 3 -4.59 -6.74 -19.02
C TRP A 3 -5.18 -5.87 -20.12
N GLU A 4 -5.76 -6.44 -21.20
CA GLU A 4 -6.48 -5.68 -22.23
C GLU A 4 -7.71 -4.96 -21.68
N SER A 5 -8.36 -5.55 -20.68
CA SER A 5 -9.51 -4.94 -20.02
C SER A 5 -9.01 -3.98 -18.95
N ASP A 6 -9.09 -2.67 -19.23
CA ASP A 6 -8.60 -1.60 -18.35
C ASP A 6 -9.45 -1.41 -17.08
N HIS A 7 -9.62 -2.48 -16.30
CA HIS A 7 -10.45 -2.49 -15.11
C HIS A 7 -9.93 -1.51 -14.04
N ARG A 8 -10.83 -1.15 -13.12
CA ARG A 8 -10.47 -0.40 -11.93
C ARG A 8 -9.56 -1.25 -11.04
N LEU A 9 -8.53 -0.63 -10.49
CA LEU A 9 -7.68 -1.27 -9.49
C LEU A 9 -8.55 -1.56 -8.26
N THR A 10 -8.42 -2.79 -7.78
CA THR A 10 -9.04 -3.24 -6.54
C THR A 10 -8.03 -4.07 -5.78
N PHE A 11 -8.18 -4.09 -4.47
CA PHE A 11 -7.29 -4.82 -3.60
C PHE A 11 -8.13 -5.84 -2.82
N ASN A 12 -7.91 -7.12 -3.06
CA ASN A 12 -8.58 -8.16 -2.27
C ASN A 12 -7.87 -8.24 -0.91
N GLY A 13 -8.62 -8.01 0.17
CA GLY A 13 -8.12 -7.99 1.55
C GLY A 13 -8.15 -9.34 2.28
N ASP A 14 -8.58 -10.44 1.64
CA ASP A 14 -8.71 -11.76 2.30
C ASP A 14 -7.39 -12.23 2.95
N TRP A 15 -6.25 -11.83 2.38
CA TRP A 15 -4.92 -12.18 2.90
C TRP A 15 -4.55 -11.41 4.18
N LEU A 16 -5.19 -10.28 4.49
CA LEU A 16 -4.88 -9.48 5.67
C LEU A 16 -5.08 -10.27 6.97
N VAL A 17 -6.13 -11.09 6.99
CA VAL A 17 -6.44 -12.00 8.11
C VAL A 17 -5.33 -13.03 8.29
N ALA A 18 -4.91 -13.68 7.19
CA ALA A 18 -3.83 -14.67 7.23
C ALA A 18 -2.49 -14.05 7.63
N CYS A 19 -2.20 -12.83 7.15
CA CYS A 19 -0.98 -12.13 7.52
C CYS A 19 -0.94 -11.79 9.01
N ARG A 20 -2.06 -11.36 9.61
CA ARG A 20 -2.12 -11.01 11.04
C ARG A 20 -1.59 -12.12 11.96
N GLU A 21 -1.89 -13.38 11.65
CA GLU A 21 -1.47 -14.52 12.47
C GLU A 21 0.04 -14.83 12.41
N HIS A 22 0.78 -14.21 11.49
CA HIS A 22 2.16 -14.60 11.15
C HIS A 22 3.17 -13.45 11.27
N ILE A 23 2.82 -12.32 11.92
CA ILE A 23 3.74 -11.19 12.07
C ILE A 23 4.53 -11.34 13.38
N PRO A 24 5.86 -11.62 13.32
CA PRO A 24 6.65 -11.83 14.53
C PRO A 24 6.72 -10.58 15.40
N SER A 25 6.85 -10.78 16.71
CA SER A 25 7.04 -9.68 17.69
C SER A 25 8.27 -8.79 17.43
N SER A 26 9.25 -9.30 16.67
CA SER A 26 10.44 -8.54 16.27
C SER A 26 10.19 -7.52 15.15
N VAL A 27 9.06 -7.59 14.45
CA VAL A 27 8.72 -6.66 13.37
C VAL A 27 8.49 -5.28 13.95
N ARG A 28 9.24 -4.31 13.43
CA ARG A 28 9.19 -2.89 13.85
C ARG A 28 8.42 -2.02 12.87
N GLU A 29 8.45 -2.40 11.60
CA GLU A 29 7.82 -1.67 10.51
C GLU A 29 7.33 -2.70 9.49
N PHE A 30 6.16 -2.47 8.93
CA PHE A 30 5.59 -3.30 7.87
C PHE A 30 5.21 -2.39 6.70
N TYR A 31 5.60 -2.78 5.49
CA TYR A 31 5.51 -1.94 4.29
C TYR A 31 4.61 -2.63 3.28
N ILE A 32 3.63 -1.89 2.76
CA ILE A 32 2.83 -2.31 1.62
C ILE A 32 3.09 -1.34 0.47
N GLU A 33 3.61 -1.88 -0.64
CA GLU A 33 3.92 -1.13 -1.85
C GLU A 33 2.87 -1.42 -2.92
N LEU A 34 2.22 -0.36 -3.39
CA LEU A 34 1.23 -0.40 -4.45
C LEU A 34 1.85 0.15 -5.73
N GLU A 35 2.31 -0.75 -6.58
CA GLU A 35 2.85 -0.41 -7.89
C GLU A 35 1.80 -0.54 -8.99
N SER A 36 1.67 0.51 -9.79
CA SER A 36 0.89 0.46 -11.04
C SER A 36 1.41 1.47 -12.05
N LEU A 37 0.71 1.59 -13.18
CA LEU A 37 1.01 2.57 -14.22
C LEU A 37 0.76 3.99 -13.70
N GLU A 38 1.57 4.97 -14.13
CA GLU A 38 1.39 6.40 -13.77
C GLU A 38 -0.01 6.91 -14.12
N ARG A 39 -0.61 6.43 -15.22
CA ARG A 39 -1.99 6.77 -15.61
C ARG A 39 -3.07 6.30 -14.61
N LYS A 40 -2.74 5.37 -13.70
CA LYS A 40 -3.62 4.83 -12.67
C LYS A 40 -3.33 5.42 -11.27
N LYS A 41 -2.42 6.39 -11.14
CA LYS A 41 -1.99 6.93 -9.83
C LYS A 41 -3.13 7.37 -8.92
N GLU A 42 -4.21 7.95 -9.45
CA GLU A 42 -5.34 8.38 -8.62
C GLU A 42 -6.05 7.19 -7.95
N GLN A 43 -6.10 6.04 -8.61
CA GLN A 43 -6.64 4.82 -8.03
C GLN A 43 -5.68 4.22 -7.00
N VAL A 44 -4.37 4.28 -7.27
CA VAL A 44 -3.34 3.88 -6.30
C VAL A 44 -3.43 4.75 -5.03
N ASN A 45 -3.53 6.07 -5.19
CA ASN A 45 -3.69 7.02 -4.09
C ASN A 45 -4.95 6.75 -3.27
N LEU A 46 -6.08 6.48 -3.95
CA LEU A 46 -7.33 6.16 -3.27
C LEU A 46 -7.20 4.88 -2.43
N ILE A 47 -6.55 3.84 -2.95
CA ILE A 47 -6.33 2.60 -2.20
C ILE A 47 -5.36 2.86 -1.03
N ALA A 48 -4.25 3.56 -1.25
CA ALA A 48 -3.30 3.91 -0.19
C ALA A 48 -3.96 4.73 0.93
N GLN A 49 -4.86 5.66 0.58
CA GLN A 49 -5.66 6.40 1.55
C GLN A 49 -6.59 5.48 2.34
N GLN A 50 -7.30 4.56 1.68
CA GLN A 50 -8.16 3.59 2.37
C GLN A 50 -7.36 2.68 3.32
N MET A 51 -6.13 2.30 2.94
CA MET A 51 -5.22 1.58 3.84
C MET A 51 -4.86 2.43 5.06
N ALA A 52 -4.47 3.69 4.86
CA ALA A 52 -4.15 4.61 5.94
C ALA A 52 -5.34 4.89 6.88
N GLU A 53 -6.55 4.83 6.35
CA GLU A 53 -7.79 5.08 7.09
C GLU A 53 -8.30 3.89 7.88
N LYS A 54 -8.09 2.65 7.40
CA LYS A 54 -8.86 1.50 7.88
C LYS A 54 -8.02 0.32 8.32
N TRP A 55 -6.75 0.27 7.95
CA TRP A 55 -5.94 -0.92 8.14
C TRP A 55 -5.04 -0.80 9.35
N TYR A 56 -4.82 -1.95 9.97
CA TYR A 56 -3.83 -2.17 11.00
C TYR A 56 -3.39 -3.63 10.90
N PHE A 57 -2.25 -3.93 11.52
CA PHE A 57 -1.75 -5.29 11.65
C PHE A 57 -1.45 -5.56 13.10
N VAL A 58 -1.69 -6.77 13.59
CA VAL A 58 -1.36 -7.15 14.96
C VAL A 58 -0.22 -8.15 14.90
N ARG A 59 0.83 -7.92 15.68
CA ARG A 59 1.93 -8.88 15.84
C ARG A 59 1.53 -10.00 16.78
N GLU A 60 2.31 -11.08 16.80
CA GLU A 60 2.14 -12.21 17.73
C GLU A 60 2.12 -11.81 19.22
N ASP A 61 2.76 -10.69 19.58
CA ASP A 61 2.77 -10.16 20.96
C ASP A 61 1.59 -9.22 21.28
N GLY A 62 0.60 -9.12 20.39
CA GLY A 62 -0.59 -8.28 20.56
C GLY A 62 -0.37 -6.80 20.25
N VAL A 63 0.85 -6.39 19.89
CA VAL A 63 1.11 -4.99 19.52
C VAL A 63 0.58 -4.73 18.11
N ALA A 64 -0.30 -3.74 18.01
CA ALA A 64 -0.82 -3.27 16.73
C ALA A 64 0.14 -2.27 16.04
N LEU A 65 0.26 -2.43 14.72
CA LEU A 65 0.99 -1.59 13.78
C LEU A 65 -0.01 -0.77 12.98
N PHE A 66 0.13 0.55 13.03
CA PHE A 66 -0.76 1.50 12.37
C PHE A 66 -0.01 2.33 11.32
N PRO A 67 -0.69 2.72 10.24
CA PRO A 67 -0.19 3.74 9.35
C PRO A 67 -0.34 5.13 10.01
N ASP A 68 0.51 6.08 9.61
CA ASP A 68 0.31 7.49 9.98
C ASP A 68 -0.79 8.12 9.11
N PHE A 69 -1.89 8.50 9.75
CA PHE A 69 -3.09 9.07 9.14
C PHE A 69 -2.96 10.57 8.83
N SER A 70 -1.89 11.25 9.27
CA SER A 70 -1.70 12.69 9.02
C SER A 70 -1.39 13.06 7.56
N GLY A 71 -1.41 12.08 6.65
CA GLY A 71 -1.09 12.24 5.23
C GLY A 71 0.41 12.16 4.90
N LYS A 72 1.27 11.92 5.90
CA LYS A 72 2.74 11.82 5.73
C LYS A 72 3.27 10.39 5.63
N SER A 73 2.42 9.37 5.83
CA SER A 73 2.82 7.96 5.83
C SER A 73 3.11 7.40 4.44
N VAL A 74 2.53 7.99 3.40
CA VAL A 74 2.61 7.45 2.05
C VAL A 74 3.86 8.01 1.37
N LYS A 75 4.83 7.12 1.13
CA LYS A 75 5.99 7.45 0.30
C LYS A 75 5.66 7.20 -1.15
N ILE A 76 6.01 8.14 -2.02
CA ILE A 76 5.79 8.00 -3.45
C ILE A 76 7.13 7.80 -4.14
N ASP A 77 7.21 6.76 -4.95
CA ASP A 77 8.34 6.50 -5.85
C ASP A 77 7.84 6.34 -7.30
N ARG A 78 8.76 6.52 -8.26
CA ARG A 78 8.49 6.41 -9.69
C ARG A 78 9.69 5.80 -10.38
N TRP A 79 9.41 4.93 -11.33
CA TRP A 79 10.42 4.44 -12.24
C TRP A 79 9.82 4.22 -13.63
N SER A 80 10.68 4.12 -14.64
CA SER A 80 10.28 3.91 -16.02
C SER A 80 10.90 2.62 -16.55
N GLY A 81 10.11 1.82 -17.25
CA GLY A 81 10.51 0.56 -17.85
C GLY A 81 10.28 0.52 -19.35
N SER A 82 10.80 -0.52 -20.00
CA SER A 82 10.46 -0.80 -21.39
C SER A 82 9.00 -1.21 -21.50
N SER A 83 8.32 -0.73 -22.55
CA SER A 83 6.99 -1.23 -22.93
C SER A 83 7.04 -2.58 -23.64
N THR A 84 8.23 -3.19 -23.77
CA THR A 84 8.44 -4.44 -24.50
C THR A 84 8.91 -5.56 -23.59
N TRP A 85 8.29 -6.73 -23.73
CA TRP A 85 8.70 -7.96 -23.06
C TRP A 85 8.39 -9.17 -23.93
N GLN A 86 9.38 -10.04 -24.17
CA GLN A 86 9.28 -11.26 -24.99
C GLN A 86 8.57 -11.04 -26.35
N ASN A 87 8.99 -10.04 -27.13
CA ASN A 87 8.40 -9.66 -28.43
C ASN A 87 6.94 -9.15 -28.37
N HIS A 88 6.40 -8.93 -27.17
CA HIS A 88 5.13 -8.24 -26.97
C HIS A 88 5.37 -6.77 -26.60
N THR A 89 4.43 -5.92 -26.98
CA THR A 89 4.46 -4.48 -26.69
C THR A 89 3.16 -4.03 -26.05
N TRP A 90 3.25 -3.29 -24.95
CA TRP A 90 2.12 -2.75 -24.21
C TRP A 90 1.81 -1.32 -24.65
N THR A 91 1.42 -1.13 -25.92
CA THR A 91 1.28 0.19 -26.55
C THR A 91 0.24 1.08 -25.86
N ARG A 92 -0.83 0.50 -25.30
CA ARG A 92 -1.86 1.27 -24.56
C ARG A 92 -1.28 1.97 -23.33
N ASP A 93 -0.34 1.32 -22.67
CA ASP A 93 0.19 1.75 -21.37
C ASP A 93 1.48 2.57 -21.51
N GLU A 94 1.92 2.82 -22.75
CA GLU A 94 3.05 3.67 -23.06
C GLU A 94 2.79 5.12 -22.65
N SER A 95 3.76 5.70 -21.93
CA SER A 95 3.82 7.14 -21.70
C SER A 95 4.63 7.86 -22.78
N ALA A 96 5.52 7.12 -23.45
CA ALA A 96 6.26 7.50 -24.64
C ALA A 96 6.58 6.24 -25.46
N PRO A 97 6.92 6.36 -26.76
CA PRO A 97 7.27 5.18 -27.58
C PRO A 97 8.36 4.32 -26.91
N GLY A 98 8.05 3.05 -26.64
CA GLY A 98 8.98 2.13 -25.99
C GLY A 98 9.08 2.23 -24.46
N ARG A 99 8.32 3.13 -23.81
CA ARG A 99 8.44 3.45 -22.38
C ARG A 99 7.11 3.40 -21.64
N ILE A 100 7.12 2.75 -20.48
CA ILE A 100 6.04 2.80 -19.49
C ILE A 100 6.56 3.51 -18.25
N ASP A 101 5.77 4.43 -17.72
CA ASP A 101 6.04 5.09 -16.44
C ASP A 101 5.18 4.44 -15.34
N TYR A 102 5.82 4.08 -14.24
CA TYR A 102 5.23 3.45 -13.07
C TYR A 102 5.16 4.42 -11.89
N TYR A 103 4.11 4.24 -11.09
CA TYR A 103 3.83 4.98 -9.88
C TYR A 103 3.69 4.01 -8.72
N ILE A 104 4.47 4.24 -7.67
CA ILE A 104 4.49 3.40 -6.47
C ILE A 104 4.05 4.25 -5.28
N ALA A 105 3.05 3.76 -4.54
CA ALA A 105 2.69 4.29 -3.24
C ALA A 105 3.00 3.27 -2.14
N THR A 106 3.84 3.66 -1.19
CA THR A 106 4.25 2.80 -0.07
C THR A 106 3.61 3.29 1.21
N VAL A 107 2.75 2.46 1.81
CA VAL A 107 2.15 2.71 3.13
C VAL A 107 2.97 1.99 4.20
N VAL A 108 3.41 2.73 5.22
CA VAL A 108 4.25 2.19 6.29
C VAL A 108 3.47 2.09 7.61
N PHE A 109 3.44 0.89 8.17
CA PHE A 109 2.79 0.56 9.43
C PHE A 109 3.82 0.43 10.54
N ARG A 110 3.56 1.05 11.70
CA ARG A 110 4.47 1.08 12.86
C ARG A 110 3.70 0.98 14.18
N PRO A 111 4.33 0.55 15.28
CA PRO A 111 3.67 0.59 16.59
C PRO A 111 3.20 2.00 16.95
N HIS A 112 2.09 2.11 17.67
CA HIS A 112 1.45 3.40 17.98
C HIS A 112 2.42 4.43 18.59
N TRP A 113 3.27 4.01 19.55
CA TRP A 113 4.25 4.88 20.18
C TRP A 113 5.31 5.42 19.21
N VAL A 114 5.59 4.72 18.11
CA VAL A 114 6.50 5.20 17.06
C VAL A 114 5.79 6.23 16.18
N VAL A 115 4.52 6.00 15.84
CA VAL A 115 3.71 6.94 15.08
C VAL A 115 3.61 8.28 15.82
N GLU A 116 3.24 8.24 17.10
CA GLU A 116 3.12 9.42 17.96
C GLU A 116 4.46 10.14 18.15
N ARG A 117 5.54 9.39 18.43
CA ARG A 117 6.88 9.97 18.57
C ARG A 117 7.35 10.68 17.31
N ASN A 118 6.93 10.21 16.14
CA ASN A 118 7.23 10.85 14.86
C ASN A 118 6.30 12.04 14.55
N GLY A 119 5.38 12.38 15.45
CA GLY A 119 4.38 13.45 15.27
C GLY A 119 3.26 13.09 14.29
N GLY A 120 3.09 11.80 14.00
CA GLY A 120 1.98 11.28 13.20
C GLY A 120 0.72 11.09 14.04
N THR A 121 -0.39 10.82 13.36
CA THR A 121 -1.68 10.52 13.99
C THR A 121 -2.18 9.17 13.51
N MET A 122 -3.10 8.56 14.26
CA MET A 122 -3.78 7.33 13.85
C MET A 122 -5.27 7.62 13.77
N ASN A 123 -5.99 6.89 12.91
CA ASN A 123 -7.45 6.98 12.88
C ASN A 123 -8.02 6.37 14.19
N PRO A 124 -8.79 7.13 15.00
CA PRO A 124 -9.38 6.64 16.24
C PRO A 124 -10.24 5.39 16.07
N GLU A 125 -11.00 5.28 14.97
CA GLU A 125 -11.86 4.12 14.70
C GLU A 125 -11.02 2.86 14.49
N THR A 126 -9.88 2.99 13.80
CA THR A 126 -8.95 1.88 13.55
C THR A 126 -8.25 1.46 14.84
N VAL A 127 -7.88 2.42 15.69
CA VAL A 127 -7.29 2.14 17.00
C VAL A 127 -8.28 1.41 17.90
N GLU A 128 -9.55 1.79 17.88
CA GLU A 128 -10.58 1.11 18.67
C GLU A 128 -10.85 -0.31 18.14
N ALA A 129 -10.93 -0.49 16.82
CA ALA A 129 -11.07 -1.80 16.20
C ALA A 129 -9.94 -2.76 16.62
N ALA A 130 -8.70 -2.26 16.65
CA ALA A 130 -7.52 -3.05 17.04
C ALA A 130 -7.50 -3.48 18.51
N LYS A 131 -8.29 -2.86 19.40
CA LYS A 131 -8.42 -3.30 20.81
C LYS A 131 -9.39 -4.45 20.99
N GLY A 132 -10.33 -4.62 20.06
CA GLY A 132 -11.30 -5.72 20.07
C GLY A 132 -10.73 -7.04 19.56
N ASP A 133 -9.47 -7.02 19.15
CA ASP A 133 -8.76 -8.00 18.35
C ASP A 133 -7.62 -8.64 19.14
#